data_AF-A0A126ZB06-F1
#
_entry.id   AF-A0A126ZB06-F1
#
_cell.length_a   1.000
_cell.length_b   1.000
_cell.length_c   1.000
_cell.angle_alpha   90.00
_cell.angle_beta   90.00
_cell.angle_gamma   90.00
#
_symmetry.space_group_name_H-M   'P 1'
#
loop_
_entity.id
_entity.type
_entity.pdbx_description
1 polymer ?
#
loop_
_entity_poly.entity_id
_entity_poly.type
_entity_poly.pdbx_seq_one_letter_code
_entity_poly.pdbx_strand_id
1 'polypeptide(L)'
;MTNQTWHTAHQKTLTRGQRAADALRNGMGSWPFIGTFILAMAVWATLNTLILRTGAFDPYPYILLNLFLSMLAGLQGAILLIAAKRQDGINSAMAQHDLDTNVASKVEIDRLIRLCEQHKTMISELHDLIQNRPGLTPTTHANPS
;
A
#
# COMPACT_ATOMS: atom_id res chain seq x y z
N MET A 1 22.66 -17.56 22.36
CA MET A 1 21.39 -17.37 21.62
C MET A 1 21.33 -15.92 21.17
N THR A 2 21.78 -15.61 19.96
CA THR A 2 21.68 -14.25 19.39
C THR A 2 20.84 -14.31 18.13
N ASN A 3 19.67 -13.68 18.25
CA ASN A 3 18.57 -13.65 17.31
C ASN A 3 18.97 -12.81 16.08
N GLN A 4 19.40 -13.44 14.99
CA GLN A 4 19.65 -12.74 13.73
C GLN A 4 18.35 -12.64 12.94
N THR A 5 17.69 -11.49 13.07
CA THR A 5 16.51 -11.09 12.30
C THR A 5 16.85 -10.98 10.81
N TRP A 6 16.15 -11.76 10.00
CA TRP A 6 16.15 -11.86 8.54
C TRP A 6 16.00 -10.52 7.78
N HIS A 7 15.71 -9.41 8.47
CA HIS A 7 15.64 -8.06 7.90
C HIS A 7 17.02 -7.43 7.57
N THR A 8 18.13 -7.98 8.08
CA THR A 8 19.48 -7.39 7.86
C THR A 8 20.26 -8.03 6.70
N ALA A 9 19.73 -9.10 6.09
CA ALA A 9 20.43 -9.87 5.05
C ALA A 9 20.16 -9.39 3.61
N HIS A 10 19.27 -8.43 3.37
CA HIS A 10 18.92 -7.93 2.02
C HIS A 10 19.64 -6.62 1.61
N GLN A 11 20.82 -6.33 2.16
CA GLN A 11 21.60 -5.12 1.82
C GLN A 11 22.74 -5.31 0.80
N LYS A 12 22.84 -6.45 0.12
CA LYS A 12 23.72 -6.62 -1.05
C LYS A 12 22.81 -7.10 -2.17
N THR A 13 22.28 -6.25 -3.05
CA THR A 13 23.03 -5.58 -4.11
C THR A 13 22.24 -4.37 -4.63
N LEU A 14 22.15 -3.27 -3.87
CA LEU A 14 21.68 -2.01 -4.46
C LEU A 14 22.83 -1.45 -5.29
N THR A 15 22.72 -1.61 -6.61
CA THR A 15 23.63 -0.95 -7.56
C THR A 15 23.71 0.54 -7.21
N ARG A 16 24.88 1.18 -7.35
CA ARG A 16 25.05 2.62 -7.07
C ARG A 16 23.98 3.47 -7.79
N GLY A 17 23.48 3.01 -8.93
CA GLY A 17 22.36 3.59 -9.67
C GLY A 17 21.02 3.54 -8.94
N GLN A 18 20.66 2.45 -8.24
CA GLN A 18 19.41 2.36 -7.47
C GLN A 18 19.41 3.32 -6.27
N ARG A 19 20.55 3.49 -5.60
CA ARG A 19 20.68 4.45 -4.49
C ARG A 19 20.60 5.90 -4.98
N ALA A 20 21.15 6.19 -6.15
CA ALA A 20 21.03 7.49 -6.80
C ALA A 20 19.58 7.75 -7.29
N ALA A 21 18.91 6.75 -7.84
CA ALA A 21 17.51 6.83 -8.26
C ALA A 21 16.56 7.04 -7.06
N ASP A 22 16.80 6.37 -5.94
CA ASP A 22 16.01 6.55 -4.70
C ASP A 22 16.24 7.96 -4.10
N ALA A 23 17.47 8.47 -4.12
CA ALA A 23 17.77 9.83 -3.70
C ALA A 23 17.12 10.89 -4.61
N LEU A 24 17.17 10.68 -5.93
CA LEU A 24 16.49 11.52 -6.91
C LEU A 24 14.97 11.47 -6.72
N ARG A 25 14.37 10.29 -6.54
CA ARG A 25 12.93 10.11 -6.30
C ARG A 25 12.48 10.85 -5.04
N ASN A 26 13.19 10.67 -3.93
CA ASN A 26 12.82 11.29 -2.67
C ASN A 26 13.07 12.82 -2.66
N GLY A 27 14.06 13.31 -3.41
CA GLY A 27 14.36 14.74 -3.52
C GLY A 27 13.42 15.50 -4.48
N MET A 28 13.03 14.87 -5.59
CA MET A 28 12.24 15.50 -6.66
C MET A 28 10.75 15.64 -6.33
N GLY A 29 10.24 14.90 -5.35
CA GLY A 29 8.84 15.00 -4.87
C GLY A 29 8.60 16.07 -3.80
N SER A 30 9.63 16.82 -3.37
CA SER A 30 9.51 17.81 -2.30
C SER A 30 9.13 19.18 -2.85
N TRP A 31 8.12 19.84 -2.25
CA TRP A 31 7.70 21.22 -2.57
C TRP A 31 8.85 22.26 -2.68
N PRO A 32 9.89 22.27 -1.82
CA PRO A 32 11.05 23.15 -1.96
C PRO A 32 11.96 22.87 -3.18
N PHE A 33 11.92 21.67 -3.75
CA PHE A 33 12.73 21.32 -4.93
C PHE A 33 12.24 22.05 -6.18
N ILE A 34 10.91 22.13 -6.36
CA ILE A 34 10.29 22.88 -7.46
C ILE A 34 10.70 24.35 -7.40
N GLY A 35 10.67 24.96 -6.21
CA GLY A 35 11.07 26.36 -6.01
C GLY A 35 12.54 26.60 -6.37
N THR A 36 13.44 25.70 -5.95
CA THR A 36 14.87 25.77 -6.28
C THR A 36 15.11 25.62 -7.78
N PHE A 37 14.35 24.76 -8.45
CA PHE A 37 14.47 24.52 -9.89
C PHE A 37 14.04 25.73 -10.72
N ILE A 38 12.90 26.35 -10.38
CA ILE A 38 12.43 27.58 -11.02
C ILE A 38 13.42 28.72 -10.80
N LEU A 39 13.97 28.85 -9.58
CA LEU A 39 15.00 29.84 -9.27
C LEU A 39 16.27 29.61 -10.09
N ALA A 40 16.74 28.36 -10.19
CA ALA A 40 17.91 28.01 -11.00
C ALA A 40 17.69 28.33 -12.49
N MET A 41 16.51 28.06 -13.04
CA MET A 41 16.15 28.43 -14.42
C MET A 41 16.14 29.96 -14.60
N ALA A 42 15.55 30.70 -13.66
CA ALA A 42 15.52 32.16 -13.71
C ALA A 42 16.93 32.76 -13.62
N VAL A 43 17.78 32.23 -12.74
CA VAL A 43 19.18 32.65 -12.60
C VAL A 43 19.95 32.35 -13.88
N TRP A 44 19.79 31.16 -14.46
CA TRP A 44 20.48 30.79 -15.70
C TRP A 44 20.06 31.65 -16.89
N ALA A 45 18.76 31.89 -17.06
CA ALA A 45 18.23 32.79 -18.10
C ALA A 45 18.74 34.22 -17.90
N THR A 46 18.77 34.71 -16.66
CA THR A 46 19.25 36.06 -16.33
C THR A 46 20.76 36.19 -16.56
N LEU A 47 21.54 35.20 -16.14
CA LEU A 47 23.00 35.15 -16.32
C LEU A 47 23.38 35.10 -17.80
N ASN A 48 22.70 34.24 -18.58
CA ASN A 48 22.91 34.14 -20.02
C ASN A 48 22.52 35.44 -20.76
N THR A 49 21.42 36.09 -20.35
CA THR A 49 20.97 37.36 -20.95
C THR A 49 21.86 38.55 -20.57
N LEU A 50 22.39 38.59 -19.34
CA LEU A 50 23.21 39.69 -18.83
C LEU A 50 24.67 39.59 -19.26
N ILE A 51 25.27 38.40 -19.27
CA ILE A 51 26.71 38.22 -19.55
C ILE A 51 27.00 38.20 -21.05
N LEU A 52 26.08 37.73 -21.88
CA LEU A 52 26.34 37.43 -23.31
C LEU A 52 25.58 38.33 -24.30
N ARG A 53 25.45 39.62 -23.97
CA ARG A 53 24.92 40.66 -24.88
C ARG A 53 25.66 40.78 -26.22
N THR A 54 26.87 40.23 -26.33
CA THR A 54 27.76 40.28 -27.51
C THR A 54 27.97 38.95 -28.22
N GLY A 55 27.40 37.84 -27.74
CA GLY A 55 27.56 36.53 -28.37
C GLY A 55 26.88 35.44 -27.56
N ALA A 56 25.56 35.31 -27.71
CA ALA A 56 24.75 34.36 -26.96
C ALA A 56 25.20 32.90 -27.20
N PHE A 57 25.58 32.22 -26.11
CA PHE A 57 26.02 30.83 -26.05
C PHE A 57 24.80 29.91 -26.13
N ASP A 58 23.63 30.43 -25.72
CA ASP A 58 22.32 29.83 -25.94
C ASP A 58 21.30 30.93 -26.34
N PRO A 59 21.26 31.32 -27.64
CA PRO A 59 20.28 32.26 -28.18
C PRO A 59 18.84 31.71 -28.06
N TYR A 60 17.85 32.59 -28.06
CA TYR A 60 16.44 32.20 -28.07
C TYR A 60 16.14 31.34 -29.33
N PRO A 61 15.57 30.12 -29.24
CA PRO A 61 15.05 29.39 -28.08
C PRO A 61 16.14 28.54 -27.39
N TYR A 62 16.24 28.61 -26.05
CA TYR A 62 17.27 27.94 -25.23
C TYR A 62 17.39 26.42 -25.52
N ILE A 63 18.23 26.05 -26.49
CA ILE A 63 18.23 24.71 -27.09
C ILE A 63 18.83 23.70 -26.12
N LEU A 64 19.85 24.12 -25.37
CA LEU A 64 20.54 23.28 -24.40
C LEU A 64 19.70 23.06 -23.15
N LEU A 65 19.04 24.12 -22.67
CA LEU A 65 18.13 24.02 -21.54
C LEU A 65 16.96 23.10 -21.89
N ASN A 66 16.33 23.29 -23.05
CA ASN A 66 15.20 22.47 -23.46
C ASN A 66 15.59 20.99 -23.68
N LEU A 67 16.79 20.72 -24.22
CA LEU A 67 17.32 19.36 -24.38
C LEU A 67 17.56 18.69 -23.02
N PHE A 68 18.17 19.41 -22.07
CA PHE A 68 18.42 18.89 -20.73
C PHE A 68 17.12 18.61 -19.97
N LEU A 69 16.14 19.51 -20.06
CA LEU A 69 14.81 19.31 -19.50
C LEU A 69 14.10 18.10 -20.11
N SER A 70 14.18 17.95 -21.43
CA SER A 70 13.56 16.82 -22.15
C SER A 70 14.20 15.49 -21.72
N MET A 71 15.52 15.46 -21.56
CA MET A 71 16.23 14.29 -21.05
C MET A 71 15.86 13.98 -19.59
N LEU A 72 15.77 14.99 -18.73
CA LEU A 72 15.32 14.83 -17.35
C LEU A 72 13.89 14.29 -17.27
N ALA A 73 12.98 14.80 -18.09
CA ALA A 73 11.59 14.31 -18.15
C ALA A 73 11.51 12.86 -18.65
N GLY A 74 12.31 12.50 -19.66
CA GLY A 74 12.41 11.12 -20.13
C GLY A 74 12.95 10.16 -19.05
N LEU A 75 13.97 10.59 -18.31
CA LEU A 75 14.51 9.84 -17.18
C LEU A 75 13.48 9.68 -16.05
N GLN A 76 12.72 10.73 -15.74
CA GLN A 76 11.61 10.68 -14.78
C GLN A 76 10.56 9.64 -15.20
N GLY A 77 10.14 9.65 -16.47
CA GLY A 77 9.17 8.68 -17.00
C GLY A 77 9.67 7.23 -16.91
N ALA A 78 10.95 6.99 -17.21
CA ALA A 78 11.56 5.66 -17.09
C ALA A 78 11.62 5.18 -15.62
N ILE A 79 12.01 6.06 -14.69
CA ILE A 79 12.03 5.74 -13.25
C ILE A 79 10.61 5.42 -12.76
N LEU A 80 9.60 6.20 -13.18
CA LEU A 80 8.21 5.94 -12.84
C LEU A 80 7.74 4.58 -13.37
N LEU A 81 8.09 4.23 -14.61
CA LEU A 81 7.74 2.93 -15.21
C LEU A 81 8.41 1.76 -14.48
N ILE A 82 9.67 1.91 -14.08
CA ILE A 82 10.39 0.91 -13.29
C ILE A 82 9.76 0.76 -11.90
N ALA A 83 9.38 1.87 -11.27
CA ALA A 83 8.72 1.87 -9.97
C ALA A 83 7.34 1.19 -10.03
N ALA A 84 6.56 1.49 -11.06
CA ALA A 84 5.26 0.87 -11.32
C ALA A 84 5.40 -0.65 -11.51
N LYS A 85 6.31 -1.10 -12.40
CA LYS A 85 6.55 -2.54 -12.64
C LYS A 85 6.90 -3.30 -11.37
N ARG A 86 7.70 -2.70 -10.47
CA ARG A 86 8.04 -3.30 -9.18
C ARG A 86 6.83 -3.38 -8.25
N GLN A 87 6.00 -2.33 -8.20
CA GLN A 87 4.84 -2.29 -7.34
C GLN A 87 3.76 -3.27 -7.81
N ASP A 88 3.55 -3.41 -9.13
CA ASP A 88 2.59 -4.36 -9.70
C ASP A 88 2.92 -5.82 -9.36
N GLY A 89 4.20 -6.19 -9.35
CA GLY A 89 4.65 -7.53 -8.94
C GLY A 89 4.43 -7.81 -7.45
N ILE A 90 4.53 -6.79 -6.60
CA ILE A 90 4.23 -6.91 -5.16
C ILE A 90 2.71 -7.01 -4.97
N ASN A 91 1.96 -6.16 -5.67
CA ASN A 91 0.50 -6.12 -5.60
C ASN A 91 -0.13 -7.44 -6.07
N SER A 92 0.40 -8.07 -7.12
CA SER A 92 -0.10 -9.36 -7.61
C SER A 92 0.15 -10.50 -6.61
N ALA A 93 1.31 -10.52 -5.96
CA ALA A 93 1.61 -11.48 -4.91
C ALA A 93 0.71 -11.29 -3.67
N MET A 94 0.46 -10.04 -3.27
CA MET A 94 -0.49 -9.73 -2.18
C MET A 94 -1.92 -10.13 -2.55
N ALA A 95 -2.36 -9.85 -3.78
CA ALA A 95 -3.70 -10.22 -4.25
C ALA A 95 -3.94 -11.74 -4.21
N GLN A 96 -2.93 -12.55 -4.54
CA GLN A 96 -3.03 -14.01 -4.43
C GLN A 96 -3.21 -14.47 -2.98
N HIS A 97 -2.47 -13.86 -2.05
CA HIS A 97 -2.55 -14.20 -0.63
C HIS A 97 -3.88 -13.75 0.01
N ASP A 98 -4.39 -12.59 -0.40
CA ASP A 98 -5.70 -12.10 0.02
C ASP A 98 -6.83 -13.02 -0.46
N LEU A 99 -6.72 -13.55 -1.69
CA LEU A 99 -7.68 -14.53 -2.21
C LEU A 99 -7.69 -15.82 -1.37
N ASP A 100 -6.52 -16.38 -1.09
CA ASP A 100 -6.41 -17.61 -0.28
C ASP A 100 -6.96 -17.41 1.13
N THR A 101 -6.63 -16.28 1.76
CA THR A 101 -7.13 -15.91 3.10
C THR A 101 -8.64 -15.72 3.10
N ASN A 102 -9.19 -15.08 2.07
CA ASN A 102 -10.63 -14.87 1.93
C ASN A 102 -11.39 -16.20 1.73
N VAL A 103 -10.84 -17.12 0.92
CA VAL A 103 -11.41 -18.46 0.76
C VAL A 103 -11.39 -19.25 2.07
N ALA A 104 -10.27 -19.21 2.80
CA ALA A 104 -10.19 -19.85 4.12
C ALA A 104 -11.21 -19.24 5.10
N SER A 105 -11.34 -17.91 5.12
CA SER A 105 -12.33 -17.21 5.94
C SER A 105 -13.77 -17.62 5.60
N LYS A 106 -14.09 -17.81 4.32
CA LYS A 106 -15.40 -18.32 3.89
C LYS A 106 -15.68 -19.72 4.44
N VAL A 107 -14.71 -20.63 4.37
CA VAL A 107 -14.84 -21.99 4.90
C VAL A 107 -15.09 -21.96 6.42
N GLU A 108 -14.38 -21.08 7.13
CA GLU A 108 -14.55 -20.93 8.58
C GLU A 108 -15.92 -20.33 8.94
N ILE A 109 -16.39 -19.34 8.19
CA ILE A 109 -17.74 -18.78 8.33
C ILE A 109 -18.80 -19.87 8.07
N ASP A 110 -18.68 -20.66 7.02
CA ASP A 110 -19.61 -21.75 6.72
C ASP A 110 -19.62 -22.80 7.85
N ARG A 111 -18.47 -23.08 8.45
CA ARG A 111 -18.38 -23.99 9.60
C ARG A 111 -19.09 -23.40 10.83
N LEU A 112 -18.92 -22.11 11.10
CA LEU A 112 -19.59 -21.42 12.19
C LEU A 112 -21.11 -21.40 12.00
N ILE A 113 -21.59 -21.17 10.78
CA ILE A 113 -23.03 -21.21 10.45
C ILE A 113 -23.59 -22.60 10.75
N ARG A 114 -22.91 -23.67 10.31
CA ARG A 114 -23.36 -25.05 10.57
C ARG A 114 -23.42 -25.36 12.07
N LEU A 115 -22.44 -24.89 12.85
CA LEU A 115 -22.43 -25.06 14.30
C LEU A 115 -23.60 -24.32 14.95
N CYS A 116 -23.89 -23.08 14.53
CA CYS A 116 -25.04 -22.32 15.00
C CYS A 116 -26.37 -23.01 14.69
N GLU A 117 -26.53 -23.56 13.48
CA GLU A 117 -27.73 -24.32 13.13
C GLU A 117 -27.86 -25.60 13.98
N GLN A 118 -26.78 -26.35 14.19
CA GLN A 118 -26.80 -27.51 15.10
C GLN A 118 -27.19 -27.13 16.53
N HIS A 119 -26.60 -26.06 17.07
CA HIS A 119 -26.95 -25.56 18.41
C HIS A 119 -28.42 -25.16 18.48
N LYS A 120 -28.94 -24.49 17.44
CA LYS A 120 -30.35 -24.12 17.36
C LYS A 120 -31.26 -25.35 17.38
N THR A 121 -30.92 -26.41 16.64
CA THR A 121 -31.68 -27.67 16.65
C THR A 121 -31.67 -28.31 18.04
N MET A 122 -30.52 -28.39 18.71
CA MET A 122 -30.45 -28.94 20.07
C MET A 122 -31.26 -28.12 21.07
N ILE A 123 -31.26 -26.79 20.97
CA ILE A 123 -32.07 -25.92 21.83
C ILE A 123 -33.56 -26.13 21.58
N SER A 124 -33.99 -26.26 20.31
CA SER A 124 -35.40 -26.54 20.00
C SER A 124 -35.84 -27.90 20.52
N GLU A 125 -35.01 -28.93 20.40
CA GLU A 125 -35.32 -30.25 20.97
C GLU A 125 -35.44 -30.20 22.49
N LEU A 126 -34.52 -29.53 23.18
CA LEU A 126 -34.60 -29.33 24.63
C LEU A 126 -35.87 -28.56 25.03
N HIS A 127 -36.24 -27.54 24.26
CA HIS A 127 -37.47 -26.77 24.49
C HIS A 127 -38.71 -27.66 24.37
N ASP A 128 -38.80 -28.45 23.30
CA ASP A 128 -39.89 -29.40 23.08
C ASP A 128 -39.94 -30.48 24.17
N LEU A 129 -38.78 -30.97 24.64
CA LEU A 129 -38.71 -31.95 25.73
C LEU A 129 -39.19 -31.38 27.07
N ILE A 130 -38.96 -30.09 27.33
CA ILE A 130 -39.49 -29.41 28.51
C ILE A 130 -41.00 -29.21 28.38
N GLN A 131 -41.46 -28.80 27.19
CA GLN A 131 -42.85 -28.45 26.95
C GLN A 131 -43.77 -29.68 26.87
N ASN A 132 -43.26 -30.79 26.33
CA ASN A 132 -43.97 -32.05 26.19
C ASN A 132 -43.72 -33.02 27.37
N ARG A 133 -43.05 -32.57 28.44
CA ARG A 133 -42.82 -33.37 29.65
C ARG A 133 -44.15 -33.50 30.42
N PRO A 134 -44.75 -34.70 30.51
CA PRO A 134 -45.92 -34.89 31.35
C PRO A 134 -45.46 -34.90 32.81
N GLY A 135 -45.71 -33.81 33.55
CA GLY A 135 -45.63 -33.86 35.02
C GLY A 135 -44.92 -32.75 35.79
N LEU A 136 -44.73 -31.54 35.24
CA LEU A 136 -44.35 -30.38 36.06
C LEU A 136 -45.47 -29.35 36.09
N THR A 137 -46.60 -29.74 36.67
CA THR A 137 -47.49 -28.75 37.28
C THR A 137 -46.68 -28.03 38.36
N PRO A 138 -46.74 -26.69 38.42
CA PRO A 138 -46.23 -25.99 39.59
C PRO A 138 -46.99 -26.56 40.78
N THR A 139 -46.29 -27.19 41.72
CA THR A 139 -46.80 -27.37 43.07
C THR A 139 -46.87 -25.98 43.67
N THR A 140 -47.91 -25.23 43.29
CA THR A 140 -48.43 -24.12 44.07
C THR A 140 -48.59 -24.68 45.47
N HIS A 141 -47.70 -24.27 46.37
CA HIS A 141 -47.73 -24.62 47.77
C HIS A 141 -49.16 -24.41 48.28
N ALA A 142 -49.86 -25.51 48.52
CA ALA A 142 -51.07 -25.51 49.32
C ALA A 142 -50.65 -25.02 50.71
N ASN A 143 -51.06 -23.81 51.04
CA ASN A 143 -51.03 -23.28 52.40
C ASN A 143 -52.27 -23.82 53.13
N PRO A 144 -52.13 -24.66 54.17
CA PRO A 144 -53.25 -25.07 54.99
C PRO A 144 -53.39 -24.18 56.23
N SER A 145 -54.34 -23.24 56.20
CA SER A 145 -55.07 -22.72 57.37
C SER A 145 -56.15 -21.74 56.92
#